data_AF-A0A7J4MJF9-F1
#
_entry.id   AF-A0A7J4MJF9-F1
#
_cell.length_a   1.000
_cell.length_b   1.000
_cell.length_c   1.000
_cell.angle_alpha   90.00
_cell.angle_beta   90.00
_cell.angle_gamma   90.00
#
_symmetry.space_group_name_H-M   'P 1'
#
loop_
_entity.id
_entity.type
_entity.pdbx_description
1 polymer ?
#
loop_
_entity_poly.entity_id
_entity_poly.type
_entity_poly.pdbx_seq_one_letter_code
_entity_poly.pdbx_strand_id
1 'polypeptide(L)'
;MAVAERGSFLWLMVAVTQVWLSIKLLAEAEEAVATLFGGGAAACFVLALIVFRQEQRDLLLNPLKNIQREVHDDAISKQGKGVWFGVGIWVLTLILGSIMI
;
A
#
# COMPACT_ATOMS: atom_id res chain seq x y z
N MET A 1 7.04 -3.89 13.68
CA MET A 1 6.17 -2.91 12.98
C MET A 1 4.92 -3.59 12.47
N ALA A 2 3.76 -3.10 12.93
CA ALA A 2 2.46 -3.51 12.43
C ALA A 2 2.27 -3.06 10.97
N VAL A 3 1.51 -3.82 10.17
CA VAL A 3 1.31 -3.53 8.74
C VAL A 3 0.76 -2.13 8.49
N ALA A 4 -0.11 -1.63 9.38
CA ALA A 4 -0.69 -0.28 9.31
C ALA A 4 0.36 0.84 9.32
N GLU A 5 1.52 0.57 9.91
CA GLU A 5 2.59 1.56 10.12
C GLU A 5 3.71 1.42 9.09
N ARG A 6 3.61 0.41 8.23
CA ARG A 6 4.56 0.20 7.14
C ARG A 6 4.19 1.14 6.01
N GLY A 7 4.96 2.21 5.85
CA GLY A 7 4.83 3.11 4.71
C GLY A 7 5.01 2.35 3.39
N SER A 8 5.86 1.33 3.38
CA SER A 8 6.04 0.45 2.22
C SER A 8 4.75 -0.22 1.75
N PHE A 9 3.89 -0.62 2.69
CA PHE A 9 2.61 -1.25 2.40
C PHE A 9 1.64 -0.27 1.74
N LEU A 10 1.54 0.97 2.24
CA LEU A 10 0.69 2.01 1.67
C LEU A 10 1.11 2.37 0.24
N TRP A 11 2.42 2.58 0.02
CA TRP A 11 2.94 2.87 -1.32
C TRP A 11 2.66 1.74 -2.31
N LEU A 12 2.69 0.49 -1.86
CA LEU A 12 2.35 -0.66 -2.69
C LEU A 12 0.85 -0.69 -3.05
N MET A 13 -0.05 -0.40 -2.11
CA MET A 13 -1.49 -0.31 -2.43
C MET A 13 -1.79 0.81 -3.44
N VAL A 14 -1.13 1.96 -3.30
CA VAL A 14 -1.25 3.07 -4.26
C VAL A 14 -0.72 2.66 -5.63
N ALA A 15 0.44 2.00 -5.69
CA ALA A 15 1.01 1.49 -6.94
C ALA A 15 0.03 0.53 -7.65
N VAL A 16 -0.55 -0.43 -6.93
CA VAL A 16 -1.55 -1.36 -7.49
C VAL A 16 -2.79 -0.62 -8.00
N THR A 17 -3.27 0.39 -7.26
CA THR A 17 -4.41 1.20 -7.68
C THR A 17 -4.11 1.99 -8.96
N GLN A 18 -2.90 2.53 -9.09
CA GLN A 18 -2.45 3.26 -10.28
C GLN A 18 -2.33 2.33 -11.50
N VAL A 19 -1.79 1.11 -11.33
CA VAL A 19 -1.77 0.08 -12.39
C VAL A 19 -3.19 -0.27 -12.81
N TRP A 20 -4.09 -0.49 -11.85
CA TRP A 20 -5.48 -0.84 -12.13
C TRP A 20 -6.21 0.26 -12.93
N LEU A 21 -6.09 1.53 -12.52
CA LEU A 21 -6.60 2.67 -13.28
C LEU A 21 -5.98 2.76 -14.67
N SER A 22 -4.67 2.48 -14.77
CA SER A 22 -3.96 2.52 -16.04
C SER A 22 -4.49 1.49 -17.04
N ILE A 23 -4.91 0.32 -16.57
CA ILE A 23 -5.52 -0.71 -17.43
C ILE A 23 -6.94 -0.28 -17.83
N LYS A 24 -7.69 0.30 -16.89
CA LYS A 24 -9.11 0.61 -17.09
C LYS A 24 -9.39 1.79 -18.00
N LEU A 25 -8.57 2.83 -17.94
CA LEU A 25 -8.78 4.06 -18.69
C LEU A 25 -7.97 4.13 -19.99
N LEU A 26 -7.23 3.07 -20.34
CA LEU A 26 -6.28 3.08 -21.46
C LEU A 26 -6.95 3.38 -22.80
N ALA A 27 -8.15 2.85 -23.02
CA ALA A 27 -8.89 3.05 -24.28
C ALA A 27 -9.44 4.48 -24.45
N GLU A 28 -9.60 5.22 -23.34
CA GLU A 28 -10.22 6.55 -23.34
C GLU A 28 -9.19 7.69 -23.36
N ALA A 29 -8.02 7.48 -22.76
CA ALA A 29 -7.01 8.52 -22.57
C ALA A 29 -5.58 7.96 -22.59
N GLU A 30 -5.25 7.13 -23.60
CA GLU A 30 -4.01 6.35 -23.71
C GLU A 30 -2.73 7.10 -23.31
N GLU A 31 -2.47 8.27 -23.90
CA GLU A 31 -1.25 9.05 -23.64
C GLU A 31 -1.20 9.61 -22.21
N ALA A 32 -2.28 10.24 -21.75
CA ALA A 32 -2.37 10.76 -20.38
C ALA A 32 -2.28 9.63 -19.35
N VAL A 33 -2.89 8.49 -19.65
CA VAL A 33 -2.94 7.33 -18.75
C VAL A 33 -1.59 6.64 -18.62
N ALA A 34 -0.92 6.40 -19.74
CA ALA A 34 0.44 5.84 -19.74
C ALA A 34 1.42 6.74 -18.98
N THR A 35 1.31 8.06 -19.17
CA THR A 35 2.24 9.03 -18.57
C THR A 35 1.97 9.23 -17.08
N LEU A 36 0.72 9.49 -16.69
CA LEU A 36 0.36 9.85 -15.31
C LEU A 36 0.20 8.61 -14.42
N PHE A 37 -0.60 7.64 -14.84
CA PHE A 37 -0.88 6.45 -14.03
C PHE A 37 0.21 5.40 -14.18
N GLY A 38 0.74 5.17 -15.39
CA GLY A 38 1.86 4.24 -15.60
C GLY A 38 3.15 4.71 -14.92
N GLY A 39 3.55 5.97 -15.16
CA GLY A 39 4.69 6.58 -14.49
C GLY A 39 4.50 6.69 -12.97
N GLY A 40 3.31 7.10 -12.53
CA GLY A 40 2.94 7.16 -11.11
C GLY A 40 2.97 5.80 -10.41
N ALA A 41 2.48 4.74 -11.07
CA ALA A 41 2.55 3.37 -10.56
C ALA A 41 4.00 2.93 -10.35
N ALA A 42 4.86 3.15 -11.35
CA ALA A 42 6.27 2.80 -11.26
C ALA A 42 6.98 3.56 -10.13
N ALA A 43 6.72 4.87 -10.00
CA ALA A 43 7.28 5.67 -8.91
C ALA A 43 6.83 5.16 -7.53
N CYS A 44 5.52 4.90 -7.34
CA CYS A 44 4.99 4.37 -6.08
C CYS A 44 5.58 3.00 -5.75
N PHE A 45 5.76 2.13 -6.76
CA PHE A 45 6.37 0.82 -6.57
C PHE A 45 7.84 0.91 -6.13
N VAL A 46 8.63 1.78 -6.78
CA VAL A 46 10.02 2.02 -6.38
C VAL A 46 10.10 2.60 -4.96
N LEU A 47 9.25 3.56 -4.63
CA LEU A 47 9.16 4.10 -3.26
C LEU A 47 8.81 3.02 -2.24
N ALA A 48 7.85 2.13 -2.56
CA ALA A 48 7.50 1.01 -1.70
C ALA A 48 8.72 0.12 -1.41
N LEU A 49 9.55 -0.18 -2.41
CA LEU A 49 10.77 -0.98 -2.24
C LEU A 49 11.85 -0.26 -1.42
N ILE A 50 12.08 1.04 -1.67
CA ILE A 50 13.05 1.83 -0.91
C ILE A 50 12.66 1.88 0.56
N VAL A 51 11.39 2.22 0.84
CA VAL A 51 10.87 2.29 2.20
C VAL A 51 10.88 0.90 2.85
N PHE A 52 10.51 -0.15 2.11
CA PHE A 52 10.58 -1.52 2.63
C PHE A 52 12.00 -1.89 3.07
N ARG A 53 13.01 -1.56 2.26
CA ARG A 53 14.41 -1.80 2.61
C ARG A 53 14.83 -1.03 3.85
N GLN A 54 14.38 0.22 3.99
CA GLN A 54 14.62 1.01 5.21
C GLN A 54 13.96 0.37 6.44
N GLU A 55 12.70 -0.05 6.31
CA GLU A 55 11.95 -0.74 7.37
C GLU A 55 12.62 -2.05 7.78
N GLN A 56 13.11 -2.85 6.84
CA GLN A 56 13.84 -4.09 7.14
C GLN A 56 15.17 -3.79 7.83
N ARG A 57 15.91 -2.78 7.37
CA ARG A 57 17.17 -2.37 8.00
C ARG A 57 16.95 -1.89 9.43
N ASP A 58 15.89 -1.13 9.68
CA ASP A 58 15.53 -0.65 11.02
C ASP A 58 15.18 -1.80 11.96
N LEU A 59 14.47 -2.82 11.45
CA LEU A 59 14.19 -4.04 12.21
C LEU A 59 15.46 -4.83 12.55
N LEU A 60 16.42 -4.89 11.64
CA LEU A 60 17.70 -5.58 11.85
C LEU A 60 18.59 -4.83 12.84
N LEU A 61 18.66 -3.50 12.74
CA LEU A 61 19.53 -2.67 13.59
C LEU A 61 18.94 -2.46 15.00
N ASN A 62 17.62 -2.45 15.13
CA ASN A 62 16.97 -2.32 16.43
C ASN A 62 15.68 -3.16 16.51
N PRO A 63 15.80 -4.48 16.76
CA PRO A 63 14.66 -5.37 16.85
C PRO A 63 13.74 -5.05 18.04
N LEU A 64 14.27 -4.43 19.10
CA LEU A 64 13.54 -4.08 20.32
C LEU A 64 12.77 -2.75 20.22
N LYS A 65 13.05 -1.91 19.21
CA LYS A 65 12.34 -0.62 18.97
C LYS A 65 10.81 -0.78 18.92
N ASN A 66 10.33 -1.95 18.52
CA ASN A 66 8.91 -2.27 18.44
C ASN A 66 8.36 -3.06 19.64
N ILE A 67 9.21 -3.55 20.53
CA ILE A 67 8.83 -4.40 21.69
C ILE A 67 8.61 -3.52 22.93
N GLN A 68 9.28 -2.37 23.04
CA GLN A 68 9.12 -1.41 24.14
C GLN A 68 8.16 -0.25 23.83
N ARG A 69 7.18 -0.45 22.94
CA ARG A 69 6.13 0.54 22.78
C ARG A 69 5.23 0.47 24.01
N GLU A 70 4.97 1.61 24.67
CA GLU A 70 4.02 1.75 25.79
C GLU A 70 2.55 1.56 25.36
N VAL A 71 2.31 0.71 24.38
CA VAL A 71 1.00 0.48 23.78
C VAL A 71 0.50 -0.87 24.30
N HIS A 72 -0.64 -0.87 24.98
CA HIS A 72 -1.27 -2.10 25.47
C HIS A 72 -1.47 -3.14 24.35
N ASP A 73 -1.25 -4.41 24.69
CA ASP A 73 -1.38 -5.55 23.78
C ASP A 73 -2.73 -5.60 23.03
N ASP A 74 -3.79 -5.09 23.67
CA ASP A 74 -5.12 -4.94 23.08
C ASP A 74 -5.16 -4.02 21.85
N ALA A 75 -4.35 -2.96 21.82
CA ALA A 75 -4.28 -2.07 20.67
C ALA A 75 -3.48 -2.70 19.52
N ILE A 76 -2.45 -3.47 19.82
CA ILE A 76 -1.65 -4.22 18.83
C ILE A 76 -2.53 -5.29 18.16
N SER A 77 -3.33 -6.02 18.93
CA SER A 77 -4.21 -7.07 18.41
C SER A 77 -5.35 -6.53 17.54
N LYS A 78 -5.90 -5.35 17.88
CA LYS A 78 -6.95 -4.68 17.09
C LYS A 78 -6.42 -4.04 15.80
N GLN A 79 -5.16 -3.58 15.78
CA GLN A 79 -4.54 -2.97 14.61
C GLN A 79 -4.49 -3.92 13.41
N GLY A 80 -4.20 -5.21 13.63
CA GLY A 80 -4.19 -6.21 12.56
C GLY A 80 -5.56 -6.41 11.90
N LYS A 81 -6.64 -6.45 12.70
CA LYS A 81 -8.01 -6.59 12.18
C LYS A 81 -8.44 -5.37 11.36
N GLY A 82 -8.09 -4.16 11.82
CA GLY A 82 -8.42 -2.92 11.11
C GLY A 82 -7.75 -2.81 9.73
N VAL A 83 -6.48 -3.23 9.61
CA VAL A 83 -5.77 -3.24 8.32
C VAL A 83 -6.46 -4.15 7.32
N TRP A 84 -6.77 -5.39 7.71
CA TRP A 84 -7.42 -6.35 6.81
C TRP A 84 -8.83 -5.92 6.39
N PHE A 85 -9.56 -5.23 7.26
CA PHE A 85 -10.82 -4.60 6.90
C PHE A 85 -10.63 -3.52 5.83
N GLY A 86 -9.63 -2.65 5.99
CA GLY A 86 -9.28 -1.63 4.99
C GLY A 86 -8.87 -2.23 3.64
N VAL A 87 -8.04 -3.28 3.65
CA VAL A 87 -7.67 -4.04 2.45
C VAL A 87 -8.90 -4.68 1.80
N GLY A 88 -9.81 -5.24 2.59
CA GLY A 88 -11.04 -5.84 2.09
C GLY A 88 -11.93 -4.83 1.37
N ILE A 89 -12.14 -3.65 1.96
CA ILE A 89 -12.89 -2.56 1.32
C ILE A 89 -12.17 -2.10 0.05
N TRP A 90 -10.85 -1.94 0.08
CA TRP A 90 -10.07 -1.54 -1.08
C TRP A 90 -10.21 -2.53 -2.25
N VAL A 91 -10.07 -3.83 -1.99
CA VAL A 91 -10.28 -4.87 -3.01
C VAL A 91 -11.71 -4.85 -3.55
N LEU A 92 -12.71 -4.71 -2.67
CA LEU A 92 -14.12 -4.62 -3.08
C LEU A 92 -14.34 -3.42 -4.01
N THR A 93 -13.75 -2.27 -3.70
CA THR A 93 -13.80 -1.07 -4.55
C THR A 93 -13.19 -1.31 -5.93
N LEU A 94 -12.04 -2.00 -6.01
CA LEU A 94 -11.43 -2.35 -7.31
C LEU A 94 -12.33 -3.28 -8.13
N ILE A 95 -12.99 -4.24 -7.49
CA ILE A 95 -13.94 -5.15 -8.15
C ILE A 95 -15.16 -4.38 -8.67
N LEU A 96 -15.80 -3.59 -7.81
CA LEU A 96 -16.97 -2.79 -8.19
C LEU A 96 -16.64 -1.78 -9.28
N GLY A 97 -15.51 -1.08 -9.13
CA GLY A 97 -14.99 -0.18 -10.15
C GLY A 97 -14.73 -0.89 -11.47
N SER A 98 -14.31 -2.16 -11.45
CA SER A 98 -14.07 -2.93 -12.68
C SER A 98 -15.34 -3.32 -13.43
N ILE A 99 -16.50 -3.24 -12.79
CA ILE A 99 -17.81 -3.50 -13.41
C ILE A 99 -18.44 -2.18 -13.88
N MET A 100 -18.24 -1.10 -13.14
CA MET A 100 -18.87 0.20 -13.41
C MET A 100 -18.06 1.10 -14.35
N ILE A 101 -16.74 0.88 -14.45
CA ILE A 101 -15.78 1.56 -15.34
C ILE A 101 -15.24 0.53 -16.33
#